data_AF-A0A2I0AGE6-F1
#
_entry.id   AF-A0A2I0AGE6-F1
#
_cell.length_a   1.000
_cell.length_b   1.000
_cell.length_c   1.000
_cell.angle_alpha   90.00
_cell.angle_beta   90.00
_cell.angle_gamma   90.00
#
_symmetry.space_group_name_H-M   'P 1'
#
loop_
_entity.id
_entity.type
_entity.pdbx_description
1 polymer ?
#
loop_
_entity_poly.entity_id
_entity_poly.type
_entity_poly.pdbx_seq_one_letter_code
_entity_poly.pdbx_strand_id
1 'polypeptide(L)'
;MKILKGYVRNRYKPKACIIENYVAEEVVEFYNEYLHNINPIGIPIDHTAVDKYERGITSGKSHVVDINMLRQAYLYVLHNSVVVDLYIEEHKEQLRSENPLNARNEIWIQNKHIKEFIEWFGCRISTLLCGTESANIDKSLKYLAFLPNHCVVKYDGYIINGYRFFTKEQDSKRVVQNSGVSLIAQTMQISSSKDKKFSYG
;
A
#
# COMPACT_ATOMS: atom_id res chain seq x y z
N MET A 1 24.54 11.39 -1.95
CA MET A 1 25.61 11.95 -2.83
C MET A 1 26.81 11.01 -3.09
N LYS A 2 26.83 9.76 -2.60
CA LYS A 2 27.94 8.82 -2.88
C LYS A 2 27.82 8.05 -4.20
N ILE A 3 26.60 7.81 -4.68
CA ILE A 3 26.32 7.04 -5.90
C ILE A 3 26.89 7.73 -7.16
N LEU A 4 26.60 9.03 -7.34
CA LEU A 4 27.08 9.80 -8.51
C LEU A 4 28.61 9.86 -8.63
N LYS A 5 29.36 9.70 -7.53
CA LYS A 5 30.82 9.63 -7.59
C LYS A 5 31.31 8.35 -8.27
N GLY A 6 30.55 7.26 -8.16
CA GLY A 6 30.83 5.99 -8.85
C GLY A 6 30.62 6.07 -10.35
N TYR A 7 29.73 6.95 -10.83
CA TYR A 7 29.50 7.16 -12.27
C TYR A 7 30.60 7.97 -12.96
N VAL A 8 31.45 8.68 -12.22
CA VAL A 8 32.53 9.49 -12.80
C VAL A 8 33.70 8.60 -13.21
N ARG A 9 33.61 7.98 -14.39
CA ARG A 9 34.70 7.19 -15.00
C ARG A 9 35.80 8.08 -15.60
N ASN A 10 35.43 9.25 -16.12
CA ASN A 10 36.36 10.26 -16.63
C ASN A 10 36.24 11.58 -15.84
N ARG A 11 37.28 11.93 -15.09
CA ARG A 11 37.33 13.14 -14.26
C ARG A 11 37.39 14.45 -15.07
N TYR A 12 37.78 14.41 -16.34
CA TYR A 12 37.78 15.57 -17.23
C TYR A 12 36.38 15.90 -17.77
N LYS A 13 35.43 14.95 -17.74
CA LYS A 13 34.03 15.13 -18.16
C LYS A 13 33.05 14.52 -17.17
N PRO A 14 33.05 14.94 -15.90
CA PRO A 14 32.33 14.26 -14.83
C PRO A 14 30.81 14.31 -15.02
N LYS A 15 30.28 15.43 -15.53
CA LYS A 15 28.85 15.58 -15.80
C LYS A 15 28.35 14.63 -16.89
N ALA A 16 29.11 14.50 -17.99
CA ALA A 16 28.75 13.60 -19.08
C ALA A 16 28.77 12.14 -18.63
N CYS A 17 29.79 11.72 -17.87
CA CYS A 17 29.84 10.36 -17.33
C CYS A 17 28.70 10.06 -16.36
N ILE A 18 28.29 11.04 -15.53
CA ILE A 18 27.14 10.88 -14.64
C ILE A 18 25.85 10.67 -15.44
N ILE A 19 25.60 11.52 -16.44
CA ILE A 19 24.39 11.43 -17.28
C ILE A 19 24.37 10.10 -18.03
N GLU A 20 25.49 9.71 -18.63
CA GLU A 20 25.57 8.48 -19.43
C GLU A 20 25.29 7.22 -18.61
N ASN A 21 25.90 7.09 -17.42
CA ASN A 21 25.65 5.92 -16.56
C ASN A 21 24.23 5.95 -15.98
N TYR A 22 23.71 7.14 -15.62
CA TYR A 22 22.34 7.26 -15.14
C TYR A 22 21.33 6.86 -16.24
N VAL A 23 21.51 7.33 -17.47
CA VAL A 23 20.66 6.94 -18.61
C VAL A 23 20.77 5.44 -18.89
N ALA A 24 21.96 4.85 -18.80
CA ALA A 24 22.14 3.41 -18.97
C ALA A 24 21.40 2.61 -17.88
N GLU A 25 21.45 3.05 -16.62
CA GLU A 25 20.71 2.41 -15.53
C GLU A 25 19.20 2.53 -15.72
N GLU A 26 18.68 3.73 -16.00
CA GLU A 26 17.24 3.97 -16.24
C GLU A 26 16.70 3.14 -17.42
N VAL A 27 17.47 3.02 -18.51
CA VAL A 27 17.08 2.18 -19.65
C VAL A 27 17.01 0.71 -19.23
N VAL A 28 17.99 0.20 -18.48
CA VAL A 28 17.95 -1.19 -18.01
C VAL A 28 16.82 -1.42 -17.01
N GLU A 29 16.56 -0.49 -16.10
CA GLU A 29 15.42 -0.54 -15.18
C GLU A 29 14.08 -0.55 -15.94
N PHE A 30 13.92 0.31 -16.94
CA PHE A 30 12.75 0.29 -17.81
C PHE A 30 12.56 -1.06 -18.49
N TYR A 31 13.63 -1.68 -19.00
CA TYR A 31 13.55 -3.03 -19.60
C TYR A 31 13.29 -4.14 -18.56
N ASN A 32 13.71 -3.97 -17.30
CA ASN A 32 13.42 -4.94 -16.24
C ASN A 32 11.91 -5.05 -15.96
N GLU A 33 11.13 -3.97 -16.11
CA GLU A 33 9.67 -4.04 -15.97
C GLU A 33 9.03 -5.02 -16.98
N TYR A 34 9.64 -5.17 -18.17
CA TYR A 34 9.17 -6.07 -19.23
C TYR A 34 9.83 -7.47 -19.17
N LEU A 35 10.93 -7.63 -18.43
CA LEU A 35 11.67 -8.89 -18.29
C LEU A 35 11.49 -9.45 -16.88
N HIS A 36 10.44 -10.25 -16.69
CA HIS A 36 9.98 -10.77 -15.38
C HIS A 36 10.97 -11.62 -14.57
N ASN A 37 12.21 -11.82 -15.01
CA ASN A 37 13.20 -12.71 -14.40
C ASN A 37 14.58 -12.06 -14.16
N ILE A 38 14.70 -10.73 -14.24
CA ILE A 38 15.98 -10.04 -14.02
C ILE A 38 15.92 -9.23 -12.73
N ASN A 39 16.94 -9.37 -11.89
CA ASN A 39 17.05 -8.64 -10.64
C ASN A 39 17.30 -7.13 -10.92
N PRO A 40 16.57 -6.21 -10.27
CA PRO A 40 16.85 -4.78 -10.39
C PRO A 40 18.29 -4.47 -9.96
N ILE A 41 18.97 -3.65 -10.77
CA ILE A 41 20.34 -3.22 -10.50
C ILE A 41 20.31 -2.25 -9.31
N GLY A 42 21.26 -2.39 -8.38
CA GLY A 42 21.40 -1.46 -7.25
C GLY A 42 20.52 -1.75 -6.03
N ILE A 43 19.55 -2.66 -6.12
CA ILE A 43 18.75 -3.11 -4.96
C ILE A 43 19.25 -4.49 -4.51
N PRO A 44 19.86 -4.61 -3.32
CA PRO A 44 20.26 -5.91 -2.79
C PRO A 44 19.01 -6.74 -2.49
N ILE A 45 18.76 -7.78 -3.28
CA ILE A 45 17.77 -8.81 -2.96
C ILE A 45 18.39 -9.70 -1.90
N ASP A 46 17.70 -9.86 -0.78
CA ASP A 46 18.18 -10.72 0.29
C ASP A 46 17.85 -12.18 -0.02
N HIS A 47 18.76 -12.87 -0.72
CA HIS A 47 18.63 -14.30 -1.00
C HIS A 47 18.64 -15.18 0.27
N THR A 48 18.99 -14.63 1.45
CA THR A 48 18.90 -15.37 2.72
C THR A 48 17.51 -15.29 3.36
N ALA A 49 16.61 -14.45 2.85
CA ALA A 49 15.20 -14.45 3.22
C ALA A 49 14.46 -15.61 2.53
N VAL A 50 14.82 -16.84 2.91
CA VAL A 50 14.04 -18.05 2.57
C VAL A 50 12.66 -18.01 3.27
N ASP A 51 12.52 -17.16 4.30
CA ASP A 51 11.23 -16.86 4.90
C ASP A 51 10.39 -15.99 3.96
N LYS A 52 9.38 -16.61 3.35
CA LYS A 52 8.29 -15.97 2.57
C LYS A 52 7.45 -14.94 3.36
N TYR A 53 7.85 -14.59 4.57
CA TYR A 53 7.06 -13.79 5.49
C TYR A 53 7.67 -12.42 5.68
N GLU A 54 6.86 -11.38 5.45
CA GLU A 54 7.20 -10.01 5.75
C GLU A 54 7.53 -9.88 7.25
N ARG A 55 8.63 -9.22 7.59
CA ARG A 55 9.05 -9.09 9.00
C ARG A 55 9.85 -7.83 9.29
N GLY A 56 9.73 -7.37 10.52
CA GLY A 56 10.65 -6.38 11.08
C GLY A 56 12.03 -6.99 11.33
N ILE A 57 13.09 -6.28 10.93
CA ILE A 57 14.48 -6.72 11.08
C ILE A 57 15.25 -5.98 12.19
N THR A 58 14.63 -4.98 12.81
CA THR A 58 15.21 -4.23 13.93
C THR A 58 14.47 -4.55 15.23
N SER A 59 14.89 -3.96 16.34
CA SER A 59 14.11 -4.02 17.58
C SER A 59 12.75 -3.36 17.39
N GLY A 60 11.69 -4.10 17.74
CA GLY A 60 10.32 -3.60 17.68
C GLY A 60 10.06 -2.57 18.78
N LYS A 61 9.35 -1.50 18.44
CA LYS A 61 8.93 -0.44 19.36
C LYS A 61 7.41 -0.37 19.35
N SER A 62 6.80 -0.39 20.53
CA SER A 62 5.36 -0.14 20.66
C SER A 62 5.05 1.28 20.20
N HIS A 63 4.00 1.42 19.39
CA HIS A 63 3.57 2.70 18.88
C HIS A 63 2.05 2.73 18.76
N VAL A 64 1.46 3.83 19.21
CA VAL A 64 0.03 4.09 19.05
C VAL A 64 -0.18 4.83 17.74
N VAL A 65 -0.92 4.22 16.82
CA VAL A 65 -1.27 4.82 15.52
C VAL A 65 -2.50 5.71 15.69
N ASP A 66 -2.52 6.84 14.99
CA ASP A 66 -3.73 7.66 14.88
C ASP A 66 -4.89 6.83 14.33
N ILE A 67 -6.04 6.91 15.00
CA ILE A 67 -7.18 6.04 14.67
C ILE A 67 -7.76 6.34 13.29
N ASN A 68 -7.70 7.59 12.83
CA ASN A 68 -8.22 7.94 11.51
C ASN A 68 -7.30 7.39 10.41
N MET A 69 -5.98 7.51 10.58
CA MET A 69 -5.01 6.87 9.68
C MET A 69 -5.16 5.34 9.67
N LEU A 70 -5.38 4.73 10.84
CA LEU A 70 -5.60 3.29 10.94
C LEU A 70 -6.86 2.86 10.17
N ARG A 71 -7.96 3.60 10.34
CA ARG A 71 -9.21 3.34 9.63
C ARG A 71 -9.06 3.49 8.11
N GLN A 72 -8.32 4.50 7.65
CA GLN A 72 -8.04 4.67 6.23
C GLN A 72 -7.23 3.50 5.66
N ALA A 73 -6.16 3.09 6.34
CA ALA A 73 -5.35 1.95 5.93
C ALA A 73 -6.16 0.64 5.95
N TYR A 74 -7.00 0.45 6.96
CA TYR A 74 -7.87 -0.70 7.07
C TYR A 74 -8.92 -0.74 5.94
N LEU A 75 -9.56 0.40 5.64
CA LEU A 75 -10.50 0.50 4.52
C LEU A 75 -9.83 0.16 3.19
N TYR A 76 -8.59 0.62 2.98
CA TYR A 76 -7.82 0.27 1.79
C TYR A 76 -7.61 -1.25 1.68
N VAL A 77 -7.26 -1.94 2.77
CA VAL A 77 -7.11 -3.40 2.78
C VAL A 77 -8.44 -4.08 2.43
N LEU A 78 -9.55 -3.63 3.01
CA LEU A 78 -10.87 -4.19 2.71
C LEU A 78 -11.24 -4.01 1.23
N HIS A 79 -11.01 -2.82 0.66
CA HIS A 79 -11.32 -2.53 -0.74
C HIS A 79 -10.44 -3.26 -1.76
N ASN A 80 -9.29 -3.78 -1.35
CA ASN A 80 -8.39 -4.56 -2.22
C ASN A 80 -8.48 -6.07 -1.95
N SER A 81 -9.41 -6.50 -1.11
CA SER A 81 -9.58 -7.91 -0.75
C SER A 81 -10.73 -8.52 -1.54
N VAL A 82 -10.40 -9.48 -2.41
CA VAL A 82 -11.39 -10.16 -3.30
C VAL A 82 -12.56 -10.77 -2.53
N VAL A 83 -12.33 -11.29 -1.32
CA VAL A 83 -13.40 -11.87 -0.49
C VAL A 83 -14.40 -10.83 0.02
N VAL A 84 -14.02 -9.54 0.02
CA VAL A 84 -14.84 -8.43 0.53
C VAL A 84 -15.65 -7.75 -0.56
N ASP A 85 -15.32 -7.95 -1.85
CA ASP A 85 -15.98 -7.30 -3.00
C ASP A 85 -17.51 -7.45 -3.00
N LEU A 86 -18.00 -8.65 -2.69
CA LEU A 86 -19.44 -8.92 -2.59
C LEU A 86 -20.12 -8.02 -1.54
N TYR A 87 -19.47 -7.79 -0.41
CA TYR A 87 -19.99 -6.97 0.68
C TYR A 87 -19.88 -5.48 0.38
N ILE A 88 -18.90 -5.07 -0.43
CA ILE A 88 -18.79 -3.69 -0.91
C ILE A 88 -20.00 -3.34 -1.75
N GLU A 89 -20.35 -4.21 -2.70
CA GLU A 89 -21.52 -4.01 -3.57
C GLU A 89 -22.82 -4.13 -2.79
N GLU A 90 -22.95 -5.11 -1.89
CA GLU A 90 -24.12 -5.24 -0.99
C GLU A 90 -24.37 -3.95 -0.20
N HIS A 91 -23.32 -3.37 0.41
CA HIS A 91 -23.46 -2.13 1.16
C HIS A 91 -23.90 -0.95 0.26
N LYS A 92 -23.33 -0.84 -0.95
CA LYS A 92 -23.72 0.22 -1.90
C LYS A 92 -25.18 0.08 -2.33
N GLU A 93 -25.65 -1.15 -2.60
CA GLU A 93 -27.04 -1.42 -2.95
C GLU A 93 -28.01 -1.12 -1.81
N GLN A 94 -27.63 -1.47 -0.57
CA GLN A 94 -28.38 -1.09 0.62
C GLN A 94 -28.51 0.43 0.74
N LEU A 95 -27.40 1.17 0.57
CA LEU A 95 -27.41 2.63 0.59
C LEU A 95 -28.33 3.24 -0.49
N ARG A 96 -28.35 2.65 -1.69
CA ARG A 96 -29.26 3.07 -2.78
C ARG A 96 -30.73 2.82 -2.41
N SER A 97 -31.02 1.68 -1.80
CA SER A 97 -32.38 1.28 -1.43
C SER A 97 -32.94 2.11 -0.28
N GLU A 98 -32.13 2.38 0.74
CA GLU A 98 -32.51 3.20 1.91
C GLU A 98 -32.61 4.69 1.60
N ASN A 99 -31.96 5.16 0.52
CA ASN A 99 -31.90 6.57 0.17
C ASN A 99 -32.30 6.80 -1.30
N PRO A 100 -33.58 6.60 -1.68
CA PRO A 100 -34.03 6.65 -3.07
C PRO A 100 -33.70 7.98 -3.78
N LEU A 101 -33.75 9.10 -3.05
CA LEU A 101 -33.43 10.43 -3.58
C LEU A 101 -31.96 10.56 -4.01
N ASN A 102 -31.06 9.80 -3.37
CA ASN A 102 -29.63 9.78 -3.67
C ASN A 102 -29.19 8.51 -4.40
N ALA A 103 -30.12 7.61 -4.76
CA ALA A 103 -29.79 6.31 -5.33
C ALA A 103 -29.00 6.40 -6.66
N ARG A 104 -29.19 7.49 -7.42
CA ARG A 104 -28.45 7.77 -8.66
C ARG A 104 -27.21 8.65 -8.45
N ASN A 105 -26.98 9.13 -7.23
CA ASN A 105 -25.85 10.00 -6.91
C ASN A 105 -24.65 9.17 -6.46
N GLU A 106 -23.86 8.70 -7.42
CA GLU A 106 -22.70 7.84 -7.16
C GLU A 106 -21.66 8.49 -6.23
N ILE A 107 -21.45 9.80 -6.32
CA ILE A 107 -20.53 10.52 -5.41
C ILE A 107 -21.02 10.44 -3.97
N TRP A 108 -22.32 10.61 -3.76
CA TRP A 108 -22.91 10.52 -2.43
C TRP A 108 -22.83 9.08 -1.88
N ILE A 109 -23.14 8.08 -2.71
CA ILE A 109 -23.05 6.66 -2.35
C ILE A 109 -21.62 6.30 -1.95
N GLN A 110 -20.63 6.67 -2.75
CA GLN A 110 -19.22 6.37 -2.47
C GLN A 110 -18.75 7.06 -1.18
N ASN A 111 -19.06 8.34 -1.00
CA ASN A 111 -18.67 9.08 0.20
C ASN A 111 -19.34 8.52 1.47
N LYS A 112 -20.59 8.08 1.38
CA LYS A 112 -21.29 7.47 2.50
C LYS A 112 -20.75 6.07 2.79
N HIS A 113 -20.54 5.26 1.76
CA HIS A 113 -19.90 3.95 1.86
C HIS A 113 -18.54 4.05 2.56
N ILE A 114 -17.62 4.92 2.10
CA ILE A 114 -16.29 5.10 2.71
C ILE A 114 -16.36 5.43 4.21
N LYS A 115 -17.39 6.18 4.64
CA LYS A 115 -17.56 6.59 6.04
C LYS A 115 -18.12 5.49 6.92
N GLU A 116 -19.07 4.70 6.41
CA GLU A 116 -19.89 3.78 7.21
C GLU A 116 -19.51 2.30 7.01
N PHE A 117 -18.73 1.98 5.98
CA PHE A 117 -18.51 0.59 5.57
C PHE A 117 -17.80 -0.26 6.62
N ILE A 118 -16.84 0.29 7.38
CA ILE A 118 -16.10 -0.46 8.41
C ILE A 118 -17.08 -1.02 9.46
N GLU A 119 -17.93 -0.15 10.00
CA GLU A 119 -18.93 -0.49 11.00
C GLU A 119 -20.00 -1.40 10.41
N TRP A 120 -20.50 -1.07 9.22
CA TRP A 120 -21.51 -1.87 8.54
C TRP A 120 -21.00 -3.29 8.28
N PHE A 121 -19.78 -3.44 7.77
CA PHE A 121 -19.16 -4.73 7.47
C PHE A 121 -18.96 -5.56 8.74
N GLY A 122 -18.46 -4.95 9.82
CA GLY A 122 -18.33 -5.61 11.12
C GLY A 122 -19.66 -6.13 11.65
N CYS A 123 -20.72 -5.32 11.59
CA CYS A 123 -22.07 -5.71 11.98
C CYS A 123 -22.64 -6.82 11.08
N ARG A 124 -22.42 -6.72 9.76
CA ARG A 124 -22.91 -7.70 8.77
C ARG A 124 -22.30 -9.07 9.01
N ILE A 125 -20.97 -9.15 9.16
CA ILE A 125 -20.27 -10.40 9.44
C ILE A 125 -20.65 -10.96 10.81
N SER A 126 -20.79 -10.11 11.84
CA SER A 126 -21.24 -10.55 13.17
C SER A 126 -22.63 -11.16 13.13
N THR A 127 -23.55 -10.59 12.34
CA THR A 127 -24.91 -11.12 12.15
C THR A 127 -24.89 -12.48 11.48
N LEU A 128 -24.07 -12.65 10.44
CA LEU A 128 -23.92 -13.93 9.75
C LEU A 128 -23.32 -15.01 10.68
N LEU A 129 -22.35 -14.65 11.53
CA LEU A 129 -21.73 -15.56 12.49
C LEU A 129 -22.68 -16.00 13.61
N CYS A 130 -23.65 -15.16 14.01
CA CYS A 130 -24.68 -15.53 14.97
C CYS A 130 -25.83 -16.34 14.37
N GLY A 131 -25.95 -16.37 13.03
CA GLY A 131 -26.99 -17.09 12.31
C GLY A 131 -26.68 -18.58 12.05
N THR A 132 -27.60 -19.24 11.35
CA THR A 132 -27.48 -20.64 10.91
C THR A 132 -26.41 -20.84 9.82
N GLU A 133 -25.92 -19.77 9.21
CA GLU A 133 -24.91 -19.78 8.13
C GLU A 133 -23.46 -19.72 8.63
N SER A 134 -23.25 -19.72 9.96
CA SER A 134 -21.93 -19.59 10.59
C SER A 134 -20.88 -20.61 10.13
N ALA A 135 -21.30 -21.79 9.66
CA ALA A 135 -20.42 -22.84 9.15
C ALA A 135 -19.85 -22.57 7.74
N ASN A 136 -20.47 -21.69 6.96
CA ASN A 136 -20.11 -21.43 5.55
C ASN A 136 -19.32 -20.13 5.35
N ILE A 137 -19.07 -19.37 6.41
CA ILE A 137 -18.36 -18.09 6.32
C ILE A 137 -16.86 -18.35 6.27
N ASP A 138 -16.19 -17.76 5.28
CA ASP A 138 -14.73 -17.81 5.18
C ASP A 138 -14.10 -17.24 6.47
N LYS A 139 -13.17 -18.01 7.06
CA LYS A 139 -12.41 -17.57 8.25
C LYS A 139 -11.71 -16.24 8.00
N SER A 140 -11.30 -15.96 6.76
CA SER A 140 -10.68 -14.70 6.35
C SER A 140 -11.61 -13.51 6.59
N LEU A 141 -12.91 -13.64 6.27
CA LEU A 141 -13.91 -12.59 6.53
C LEU A 141 -14.09 -12.31 8.01
N LYS A 142 -14.02 -13.35 8.84
CA LYS A 142 -14.07 -13.19 10.30
C LYS A 142 -12.91 -12.33 10.79
N TYR A 143 -11.68 -12.56 10.34
CA TYR A 143 -10.54 -11.74 10.75
C TYR A 143 -10.60 -10.33 10.17
N LEU A 144 -11.04 -10.20 8.93
CA LEU A 144 -11.19 -8.91 8.25
C LEU A 144 -12.33 -8.05 8.80
N ALA A 145 -13.27 -8.60 9.58
CA ALA A 145 -14.36 -7.82 10.16
C ALA A 145 -13.95 -7.08 11.44
N PHE A 146 -12.88 -7.51 12.10
CA PHE A 146 -12.41 -6.89 13.33
C PHE A 146 -11.41 -5.78 13.03
N LEU A 147 -11.70 -4.58 13.56
CA LEU A 147 -10.79 -3.45 13.44
C LEU A 147 -9.40 -3.80 14.03
N PRO A 148 -8.30 -3.45 13.35
CA PRO A 148 -6.96 -3.69 13.86
C PRO A 148 -6.70 -2.98 15.19
N ASN A 149 -5.78 -3.52 15.98
CA ASN A 149 -5.34 -2.85 17.21
C ASN A 149 -4.56 -1.57 16.87
N HIS A 150 -4.89 -0.47 17.55
CA HIS A 150 -4.21 0.83 17.40
C HIS A 150 -2.81 0.84 18.03
N CYS A 151 -2.53 -0.09 18.94
CA CYS A 151 -1.19 -0.35 19.47
C CYS A 151 -0.48 -1.35 18.56
N VAL A 152 0.41 -0.86 17.71
CA VAL A 152 1.19 -1.66 16.76
C VAL A 152 2.66 -1.69 17.14
N VAL A 153 3.37 -2.71 16.67
CA VAL A 153 4.83 -2.75 16.77
C VAL A 153 5.42 -2.16 15.49
N LYS A 154 6.20 -1.08 15.64
CA LYS A 154 6.97 -0.47 14.55
C LYS A 154 8.42 -0.93 14.59
N TYR A 155 9.00 -1.03 13.41
CA TYR A 155 10.40 -1.35 13.18
C TYR A 155 11.04 -0.23 12.35
N ASP A 156 12.35 -0.06 12.52
CA ASP A 156 13.17 0.86 11.74
C ASP A 156 13.66 0.23 10.43
N GLY A 157 13.44 -1.08 10.26
CA GLY A 157 13.66 -1.79 9.01
C GLY A 157 12.73 -2.99 8.85
N TYR A 158 12.38 -3.28 7.61
CA TYR A 158 11.46 -4.33 7.19
C TYR A 158 12.05 -5.14 6.05
N ILE A 159 11.73 -6.43 6.00
CA ILE A 159 11.79 -7.22 4.78
C ILE A 159 10.36 -7.33 4.25
N ILE A 160 10.14 -6.84 3.04
CA ILE A 160 8.85 -6.93 2.34
C ILE A 160 9.17 -7.46 0.94
N ASN A 161 8.51 -8.56 0.54
CA ASN A 161 8.74 -9.22 -0.76
C ASN A 161 10.23 -9.51 -1.07
N GLY A 162 11.02 -9.89 -0.06
CA GLY A 162 12.46 -10.17 -0.20
C GLY A 162 13.36 -8.94 -0.29
N TYR A 163 12.78 -7.73 -0.26
CA TYR A 163 13.50 -6.46 -0.28
C TYR A 163 13.62 -5.88 1.12
N ARG A 164 14.80 -5.32 1.44
CA ARG A 164 15.05 -4.64 2.71
C ARG A 164 14.73 -3.15 2.59
N PHE A 165 13.75 -2.71 3.36
CA PHE A 165 13.37 -1.32 3.50
C PHE A 165 13.79 -0.80 4.88
N PHE A 166 14.22 0.45 4.94
CA PHE A 166 14.52 1.14 6.19
C PHE A 166 13.64 2.38 6.30
N THR A 167 13.27 2.75 7.52
CA THR A 167 12.57 4.02 7.74
C THR A 167 13.48 5.18 7.34
N LYS A 168 12.89 6.30 6.91
CA LYS A 168 13.65 7.49 6.47
C LYS A 168 14.66 7.96 7.53
N GLU A 169 14.28 7.90 8.80
CA GLU A 169 15.15 8.25 9.93
C GLU A 169 16.32 7.28 10.12
N GLN A 170 16.13 6.01 9.80
CA GLN A 170 17.18 5.00 9.87
C GLN A 170 18.10 5.08 8.65
N ASP A 171 17.53 5.34 7.47
CA ASP A 171 18.27 5.47 6.22
C ASP A 171 19.09 6.77 6.18
N SER A 172 18.62 7.85 6.79
CA SER A 172 19.38 9.11 6.88
C SER A 172 20.68 9.00 7.68
N LYS A 173 20.78 8.00 8.57
CA LYS A 173 22.00 7.68 9.32
C LYS A 173 23.00 6.88 8.47
N ARG A 174 22.58 6.40 7.29
CA ARG A 174 23.38 5.57 6.41
C ARG A 174 23.98 6.38 5.26
N VAL A 175 25.06 5.81 4.77
CA VAL A 175 25.89 6.36 3.71
C VAL A 175 25.30 6.09 2.31
N VAL A 176 24.58 4.98 2.18
CA VAL A 176 23.87 4.53 0.98
C VAL A 176 22.37 4.58 1.28
N GLN A 177 21.59 5.07 0.32
CA GLN A 177 20.15 5.23 0.45
C GLN A 177 19.48 4.35 -0.60
N ASN A 178 18.56 3.50 -0.18
CA ASN A 178 17.67 2.75 -1.06
C ASN A 178 16.31 3.44 -0.98
N SER A 179 16.09 4.50 -1.76
CA SER A 179 14.91 5.38 -1.60
C SER A 179 13.90 5.32 -2.75
N GLY A 180 13.93 4.29 -3.59
CA GLY A 180 12.91 4.10 -4.64
C GLY A 180 11.81 3.14 -4.17
N VAL A 181 10.57 3.63 -4.12
CA VAL A 181 9.36 2.78 -4.08
C VAL A 181 8.44 3.30 -5.19
N SER A 182 8.04 2.42 -6.10
CA SER A 182 7.03 2.72 -7.13
C SER A 182 5.73 2.01 -6.75
N LEU A 183 4.61 2.72 -6.83
CA LEU A 183 3.27 2.17 -6.61
C LEU A 183 2.48 2.34 -7.91
N ILE A 184 2.05 1.23 -8.48
CA ILE A 184 1.06 1.24 -9.56
C ILE A 184 -0.32 1.20 -8.89
N ALA A 185 -0.97 2.36 -8.82
CA ALA A 185 -2.32 2.47 -8.26
C ALA A 185 -3.33 2.72 -9.39
N GLN A 186 -4.37 1.88 -9.46
CA GLN A 186 -5.55 2.15 -10.26
C GLN A 186 -6.65 2.65 -9.33
N THR A 187 -7.00 3.93 -9.44
CA THR A 187 -8.10 4.53 -8.67
C THR A 187 -9.12 5.15 -9.61
N MET A 188 -10.40 4.98 -9.29
CA MET A 188 -11.49 5.63 -10.02
C MET A 188 -11.49 7.12 -9.65
N GLN A 189 -10.87 7.96 -10.49
CA GLN A 189 -10.88 9.41 -10.29
C GLN A 189 -12.22 10.00 -10.71
N ILE A 190 -12.95 10.58 -9.76
CA ILE A 190 -14.14 11.38 -10.02
C ILE A 190 -13.79 12.84 -9.70
N SER A 191 -13.53 13.63 -10.73
CA SER A 191 -13.19 15.05 -10.58
C SER A 191 -14.42 15.88 -10.19
N SER A 192 -14.32 16.66 -9.11
CA SER A 192 -15.30 17.70 -8.77
C SER A 192 -14.92 19.02 -9.44
N SER A 193 -15.90 19.86 -9.79
CA SER A 193 -15.67 21.22 -10.31
C SER A 193 -14.96 22.17 -9.32
N LYS A 194 -14.73 21.70 -8.08
CA LYS A 194 -13.99 22.42 -7.02
C LYS A 194 -12.53 21.99 -6.89
N ASP A 195 -12.10 20.92 -7.55
CA ASP A 195 -10.73 20.40 -7.40
C ASP A 195 -9.76 21.18 -8.28
N LYS A 196 -9.07 22.18 -7.69
CA LYS A 196 -8.17 23.07 -8.44
C LYS A 196 -6.71 22.61 -8.53
N LYS A 197 -6.29 21.54 -7.84
CA LYS A 197 -4.90 21.04 -7.94
C LYS A 197 -4.80 19.54 -7.64
N PHE A 198 -4.31 18.79 -8.62
CA PHE A 198 -3.72 17.47 -8.37
C PHE A 198 -2.29 17.70 -7.85
N SER A 199 -2.03 17.20 -6.64
CA SER A 199 -0.68 17.12 -6.10
C SER A 199 -0.29 15.64 -6.12
N TYR A 200 0.53 15.25 -7.10
CA TYR A 200 1.26 13.98 -7.03
C TYR A 200 2.47 14.24 -6.14
N GLY A 201 2.60 13.46 -5.07
CA GLY A 201 3.75 13.43 -4.17
C GLY A 201 4.42 12.07 -4.22
#